data_AF-D1BG13-F1
#
_entry.id   AF-D1BG13-F1
#
_cell.length_a   1.000
_cell.length_b   1.000
_cell.length_c   1.000
_cell.angle_alpha   90.00
_cell.angle_beta   90.00
_cell.angle_gamma   90.00
#
_symmetry.space_group_name_H-M   'P 1'
#
loop_
_entity.id
_entity.type
_entity.pdbx_description
1 polymer ?
#
loop_
_entity_poly.entity_id
_entity_poly.type
_entity_poly.pdbx_seq_one_letter_code
_entity_poly.pdbx_strand_id
1 'polypeptide(L)'
;MLYRPACGLAAALVVSVLTGCTGDSDTPTTPSSTTSPTTSAAPPTAPPEYSPSPGETVVVTWLAVAPAADGDEAFDLTVQQLADIGYDVAPMDLSCQDAALPSLGLPDDPTARGVGLVFDDFGSSTEFASVWQGDIVGSVQSPLLCDLATG
;
A
#
# COMPACT_ATOMS: atom_id res chain seq x y z
N MET A 1 -16.43 -42.63 32.50
CA MET A 1 -16.15 -42.24 31.10
C MET A 1 -17.38 -41.48 30.62
N LEU A 2 -17.41 -40.14 30.63
CA LEU A 2 -16.82 -39.21 29.63
C LEU A 2 -17.26 -39.61 28.21
N TYR A 3 -17.82 -38.78 27.33
CA TYR A 3 -18.07 -37.34 27.26
C TYR A 3 -18.99 -37.12 26.03
N ARG A 4 -19.97 -36.22 26.09
CA ARG A 4 -20.70 -35.70 24.91
C ARG A 4 -21.08 -34.25 25.18
N PRO A 5 -20.67 -33.32 24.29
CA PRO A 5 -21.50 -32.17 23.93
C PRO A 5 -21.65 -32.16 22.40
N ALA A 6 -22.84 -32.14 21.75
CA ALA A 6 -24.06 -31.32 21.93
C ALA A 6 -23.73 -29.81 21.94
N CYS A 7 -23.88 -29.10 20.82
CA CYS A 7 -25.13 -28.53 20.28
C CYS A 7 -25.56 -27.24 21.02
N GLY A 8 -25.85 -26.21 20.23
CA GLY A 8 -26.70 -25.07 20.60
C GLY A 8 -25.92 -23.78 20.89
N LEU A 9 -26.05 -22.75 20.05
CA LEU A 9 -27.15 -21.76 19.97
C LEU A 9 -27.14 -20.72 21.09
N ALA A 10 -27.37 -19.48 20.64
CA ALA A 10 -27.89 -18.31 21.35
C ALA A 10 -26.90 -17.39 22.10
N ALA A 11 -26.70 -16.24 21.46
CA ALA A 11 -26.81 -14.89 22.03
C ALA A 11 -26.95 -14.76 23.56
N ALA A 12 -26.09 -13.93 24.16
CA ALA A 12 -26.51 -12.95 25.17
C ALA A 12 -25.41 -11.92 25.44
N LEU A 13 -25.75 -10.67 25.15
CA LEU A 13 -25.31 -9.47 25.86
C LEU A 13 -25.20 -9.72 27.37
N VAL A 14 -24.03 -9.51 27.97
CA VAL A 14 -23.92 -9.28 29.42
C VAL A 14 -22.89 -8.19 29.69
N VAL A 15 -23.41 -7.00 29.94
CA VAL A 15 -22.77 -5.93 30.71
C VAL A 15 -22.63 -6.44 32.14
N SER A 16 -21.41 -6.46 32.69
CA SER A 16 -21.16 -6.69 34.11
C SER A 16 -20.33 -5.54 34.65
N VAL A 17 -20.97 -4.70 35.48
CA VAL A 17 -20.33 -3.66 36.28
C VAL A 17 -20.33 -4.10 37.75
N LEU A 18 -19.26 -3.74 38.46
CA LEU A 18 -19.10 -3.58 39.93
C LEU A 18 -18.79 -4.81 40.78
N THR A 19 -17.56 -4.84 41.32
CA THR A 19 -17.17 -4.79 42.76
C THR A 19 -15.72 -5.25 42.86
N GLY A 20 -14.76 -4.63 43.56
CA GLY A 20 -14.73 -3.56 44.55
C GLY A 20 -13.49 -3.82 45.39
N CYS A 21 -12.45 -2.96 45.31
CA CYS A 21 -11.33 -2.97 46.24
C CYS A 21 -11.20 -1.57 46.84
N THR A 22 -11.52 -1.51 48.13
CA THR A 22 -11.46 -0.34 49.00
C THR A 22 -10.00 0.08 49.20
N GLY A 23 -9.69 1.31 48.81
CA GLY A 23 -8.45 2.01 49.12
C GLY A 23 -8.75 3.48 49.31
N ASP A 24 -8.64 3.91 50.56
CA ASP A 24 -8.87 5.26 51.08
C ASP A 24 -7.71 6.20 50.71
N SER A 25 -8.00 7.39 50.14
CA SER A 25 -7.29 8.68 50.33
C SER A 25 -7.46 9.64 49.14
N ASP A 26 -8.05 10.80 49.45
CA ASP A 26 -7.77 12.15 48.94
C ASP A 26 -7.93 12.53 47.44
N THR A 27 -8.80 13.53 47.25
CA THR A 27 -8.96 14.46 46.12
C THR A 27 -9.29 13.90 44.73
N PRO A 28 -10.41 14.33 44.09
CA PRO A 28 -10.60 14.13 42.66
C PRO A 28 -9.60 15.04 41.92
N THR A 29 -8.41 14.50 41.65
CA THR A 29 -7.52 15.04 40.64
C THR A 29 -8.27 14.99 39.32
N THR A 30 -8.53 16.17 38.79
CA THR A 30 -9.02 16.45 37.43
C THR A 30 -8.35 15.49 36.44
N PRO A 31 -9.09 14.81 35.55
CA PRO A 31 -8.44 14.09 34.47
C PRO A 31 -7.71 15.12 33.61
N SER A 32 -6.38 15.17 33.74
CA SER A 32 -5.51 15.80 32.77
C SER A 32 -5.83 15.15 31.43
N SER A 33 -6.62 15.86 30.64
CA SER A 33 -6.79 15.58 29.23
C SER A 33 -5.41 15.78 28.63
N THR A 34 -4.64 14.70 28.53
CA THR A 34 -3.44 14.66 27.72
C THR A 34 -3.92 14.85 26.30
N THR A 35 -3.93 16.11 25.85
CA THR A 35 -3.89 16.45 24.43
C THR A 35 -2.68 15.72 23.86
N SER A 36 -2.91 14.56 23.25
CA SER A 36 -1.97 13.98 22.31
C SER A 36 -1.63 15.09 21.31
N PRO A 37 -0.35 15.43 21.09
CA PRO A 37 -0.02 16.31 20.01
C PRO A 37 -0.55 15.65 18.74
N THR A 38 -1.57 16.24 18.14
CA THR A 38 -1.87 16.01 16.74
C THR A 38 -0.72 16.69 16.00
N THR A 39 0.45 16.04 16.00
CA THR A 39 1.45 16.28 14.98
C THR A 39 0.75 15.82 13.71
N SER A 40 0.05 16.75 13.07
CA SER A 40 -0.30 16.63 11.67
C SER A 40 1.05 16.42 10.99
N ALA A 41 1.38 15.17 10.70
CA ALA A 41 2.51 14.89 9.84
C ALA A 41 2.31 15.75 8.59
N ALA A 42 3.35 16.48 8.19
CA ALA A 42 3.32 17.10 6.89
C ALA A 42 2.93 15.99 5.88
N PRO A 43 2.07 16.28 4.89
CA PRO A 43 1.82 15.32 3.83
C PRO A 43 3.19 14.83 3.33
N PRO A 44 3.38 13.51 3.14
CA PRO A 44 4.66 12.99 2.70
C PRO A 44 5.03 13.76 1.43
N THR A 45 6.16 14.48 1.47
CA THR A 45 6.72 15.07 0.26
C THR A 45 7.01 13.89 -0.67
N ALA A 46 6.47 13.91 -1.89
CA ALA A 46 6.86 12.93 -2.90
C ALA A 46 8.39 12.84 -2.96
N PRO A 47 8.96 11.64 -2.80
CA PRO A 47 10.34 11.36 -3.16
C PRO A 47 10.66 11.94 -4.54
N PRO A 48 11.91 12.40 -4.77
CA PRO A 48 12.32 12.83 -6.10
C PRO A 48 12.08 11.69 -7.11
N GLU A 49 11.54 12.06 -8.27
CA GLU A 49 11.35 11.11 -9.37
C GLU A 49 12.70 10.54 -9.78
N TYR A 50 12.81 9.21 -9.75
CA TYR A 50 14.01 8.50 -10.15
C TYR A 50 13.90 8.16 -11.63
N SER A 51 14.82 8.70 -12.43
CA SER A 51 14.92 8.47 -13.87
C SER A 51 16.08 7.52 -14.15
N PRO A 52 15.85 6.21 -14.28
CA PRO A 52 16.93 5.26 -14.57
C PRO A 52 17.44 5.38 -15.99
N SER A 53 18.67 4.92 -16.21
CA SER A 53 19.18 4.72 -17.56
C SER A 53 18.62 3.42 -18.16
N PRO A 54 18.36 3.34 -19.47
CA PRO A 54 17.99 2.08 -20.12
C PRO A 54 19.04 0.98 -19.85
N GLY A 55 18.56 -0.19 -19.41
CA GLY A 55 19.39 -1.33 -19.01
C GLY A 55 19.88 -1.31 -17.56
N GLU A 56 19.55 -0.28 -16.79
CA GLU A 56 19.80 -0.24 -15.35
C GLU A 56 18.85 -1.17 -14.61
N THR A 57 19.40 -1.94 -13.66
CA THR A 57 18.58 -2.77 -12.76
C THR A 57 17.91 -1.86 -11.75
N VAL A 58 16.58 -1.82 -11.80
CA VAL A 58 15.75 -0.99 -10.93
C VAL A 58 14.72 -1.84 -10.22
N VAL A 59 14.10 -1.27 -9.19
CA VAL A 59 12.89 -1.82 -8.59
C VAL A 59 11.69 -1.04 -9.12
N VAL A 60 10.76 -1.73 -9.78
CA VAL A 60 9.46 -1.15 -10.16
C VAL A 60 8.41 -1.70 -9.22
N THR A 61 7.71 -0.81 -8.52
CA THR A 61 6.49 -1.15 -7.76
C THR A 61 5.27 -0.89 -8.61
N TRP A 62 4.61 -1.95 -9.03
CA TRP A 62 3.39 -1.90 -9.83
C TRP A 62 2.18 -1.71 -8.93
N LEU A 63 1.41 -0.66 -9.21
CA LEU A 63 0.26 -0.22 -8.41
C LEU A 63 -1.06 -0.62 -9.08
N ALA A 64 -1.06 -0.65 -10.42
CA ALA A 64 -2.16 -1.17 -11.22
C ALA A 64 -1.60 -1.86 -12.47
N VAL A 65 -2.24 -2.94 -12.89
CA VAL A 65 -1.93 -3.65 -14.13
C VAL A 65 -3.25 -4.05 -14.80
N ALA A 66 -3.35 -3.82 -16.10
CA ALA A 66 -4.48 -4.22 -16.92
C ALA A 66 -4.04 -4.59 -18.35
N PRO A 67 -4.78 -5.46 -19.05
CA PRO A 67 -4.62 -5.65 -20.49
C PRO A 67 -4.72 -4.32 -21.26
N ALA A 68 -3.90 -4.11 -22.29
CA ALA A 68 -3.99 -2.89 -23.11
C ALA A 68 -5.38 -2.68 -23.75
N ALA A 69 -6.15 -3.76 -23.95
CA ALA A 69 -7.51 -3.69 -24.50
C ALA A 69 -8.50 -2.94 -23.59
N ASP A 70 -8.21 -2.84 -22.29
CA ASP A 70 -9.05 -2.12 -21.33
C ASP A 70 -8.82 -0.59 -21.38
N GLY A 71 -7.78 -0.15 -22.11
CA GLY A 71 -7.47 1.26 -22.31
C GLY A 71 -6.88 1.95 -21.09
N ASP A 72 -6.55 3.24 -21.24
CA ASP A 72 -5.92 4.03 -20.17
C ASP A 72 -6.87 4.32 -19.00
N GLU A 73 -8.19 4.29 -19.24
CA GLU A 73 -9.23 4.52 -18.21
C GLU A 73 -9.13 3.53 -17.04
N ALA A 74 -8.53 2.34 -17.27
CA ALA A 74 -8.27 1.34 -16.23
C ALA A 74 -7.27 1.84 -15.17
N PHE A 75 -6.50 2.88 -15.46
CA PHE A 75 -5.44 3.43 -14.62
C PHE A 75 -5.76 4.80 -14.02
N ASP A 76 -6.81 5.48 -14.49
CA ASP A 76 -7.13 6.88 -14.13
C ASP A 76 -7.14 7.12 -12.62
N LEU A 77 -7.73 6.19 -11.85
CA LEU A 77 -7.79 6.30 -10.40
C LEU A 77 -6.40 6.24 -9.76
N THR A 78 -5.55 5.31 -10.18
CA THR A 78 -4.18 5.16 -9.67
C THR A 78 -3.31 6.34 -10.05
N VAL A 79 -3.41 6.81 -11.30
CA VAL A 79 -2.69 8.01 -11.78
C VAL A 79 -3.12 9.24 -10.98
N GLN A 80 -4.42 9.44 -10.76
CA GLN A 80 -4.93 10.57 -9.97
C GLN A 80 -4.43 10.53 -8.52
N GLN A 81 -4.45 9.36 -7.88
CA GLN A 81 -3.96 9.20 -6.51
C GLN A 81 -2.45 9.47 -6.39
N LEU A 82 -1.66 9.10 -7.40
CA LEU A 82 -0.22 9.40 -7.46
C LEU A 82 0.03 10.90 -7.67
N ALA A 83 -0.74 11.53 -8.55
CA ALA A 83 -0.68 12.97 -8.78
C ALA A 83 -1.03 13.77 -7.50
N ASP A 84 -2.02 13.32 -6.72
CA ASP A 84 -2.42 13.96 -5.46
C ASP A 84 -1.30 13.97 -4.40
N ILE A 85 -0.38 13.00 -4.45
CA ILE A 85 0.79 12.94 -3.58
C ILE A 85 2.07 13.47 -4.24
N GLY A 86 1.98 13.95 -5.50
CA GLY A 86 3.05 14.68 -6.19
C GLY A 86 3.91 13.86 -7.16
N TYR A 87 3.46 12.67 -7.56
CA TYR A 87 4.11 11.89 -8.62
C TYR A 87 3.44 12.12 -9.97
N ASP A 88 4.22 12.33 -11.03
CA ASP A 88 3.72 12.29 -12.40
C ASP A 88 4.07 10.94 -13.02
N VAL A 89 3.04 10.19 -13.44
CA VAL A 89 3.22 8.84 -13.97
C VAL A 89 2.32 8.62 -15.17
N ALA A 90 2.86 7.86 -16.12
CA ALA A 90 2.10 7.35 -17.25
C ALA A 90 2.07 5.82 -17.22
N PRO A 91 1.00 5.17 -17.72
CA PRO A 91 1.00 3.73 -17.87
C PRO A 91 2.08 3.28 -18.86
N MET A 92 2.88 2.30 -18.46
CA MET A 92 3.95 1.72 -19.27
C MET A 92 3.67 0.25 -19.56
N ASP A 93 4.26 -0.27 -20.64
CA ASP A 93 4.13 -1.68 -20.99
C ASP A 93 4.87 -2.55 -19.96
N LEU A 94 4.26 -3.66 -19.51
CA LEU A 94 4.94 -4.59 -18.60
C LEU A 94 6.16 -5.25 -19.28
N SER A 95 6.19 -5.30 -20.61
CA SER A 95 7.36 -5.74 -21.38
C SER A 95 8.57 -4.83 -21.23
N CYS A 96 8.41 -3.61 -20.68
CA CYS A 96 9.51 -2.72 -20.37
C CYS A 96 10.36 -3.23 -19.19
N GLN A 97 9.86 -4.18 -18.43
CA GLN A 97 10.58 -4.78 -17.32
C GLN A 97 10.67 -6.28 -17.52
N ASP A 98 11.89 -6.79 -17.64
CA ASP A 98 12.11 -8.22 -17.84
C ASP A 98 11.50 -9.03 -16.70
N ALA A 99 10.84 -10.14 -17.05
CA ALA A 99 10.14 -11.03 -16.12
C ALA A 99 9.03 -10.39 -15.25
N ALA A 100 8.53 -9.19 -15.57
CA ALA A 100 7.48 -8.55 -14.76
C ALA A 100 6.21 -9.41 -14.61
N LEU A 101 5.66 -9.91 -15.73
CA LEU A 101 4.47 -10.77 -15.72
C LEU A 101 4.62 -12.02 -14.84
N PRO A 102 5.63 -12.89 -15.03
CA PRO A 102 5.80 -14.07 -14.20
C PRO A 102 6.15 -13.72 -12.74
N SER A 103 6.88 -12.63 -12.48
CA SER A 103 7.20 -12.19 -11.11
C SER A 103 5.98 -11.66 -10.35
N LEU A 104 5.01 -11.08 -11.05
CA LEU A 104 3.74 -10.62 -10.48
C LEU A 104 2.67 -11.73 -10.44
N GLY A 105 2.97 -12.92 -10.95
CA GLY A 105 2.00 -14.03 -11.03
C GLY A 105 0.83 -13.74 -11.98
N LEU A 106 1.05 -12.86 -12.96
CA LEU A 106 0.04 -12.45 -13.92
C LEU A 106 -0.01 -13.39 -15.12
N PRO A 107 -1.15 -13.44 -15.85
CA PRO A 107 -1.22 -14.15 -17.13
C PRO A 107 -0.16 -13.68 -18.11
N ASP A 108 0.30 -14.57 -18.98
CA ASP A 108 1.23 -14.23 -20.07
C ASP A 108 0.49 -13.43 -21.15
N ASP A 109 0.37 -12.12 -20.93
CA ASP A 109 -0.16 -11.15 -21.88
C ASP A 109 0.94 -10.13 -22.22
N PRO A 110 1.58 -10.23 -23.40
CA PRO A 110 2.66 -9.32 -23.79
C PRO A 110 2.18 -7.90 -24.06
N THR A 111 0.87 -7.66 -24.05
CA THR A 111 0.25 -6.34 -24.21
C THR A 111 -0.21 -5.73 -22.90
N ALA A 112 0.00 -6.40 -21.76
CA ALA A 112 -0.36 -5.85 -20.47
C ALA A 112 0.42 -4.54 -20.19
N ARG A 113 -0.30 -3.56 -19.66
CA ARG A 113 0.23 -2.26 -19.24
C ARG A 113 -0.02 -2.06 -17.76
N GLY A 114 0.76 -1.18 -17.14
CA GLY A 114 0.60 -0.88 -15.74
C GLY A 114 1.13 0.48 -15.36
N VAL A 115 0.71 0.93 -14.19
CA VAL A 115 1.26 2.10 -13.52
C VAL A 115 2.24 1.60 -12.48
N GLY A 116 3.50 2.02 -12.61
CA GLY A 116 4.55 1.64 -11.69
C GLY A 116 5.43 2.82 -11.31
N LEU A 117 5.92 2.81 -10.08
CA LEU A 117 6.96 3.73 -9.61
C LEU A 117 8.31 3.04 -9.63
N VAL A 118 9.33 3.78 -10.03
CA VAL A 118 10.69 3.25 -10.16
C VAL A 118 11.56 3.74 -9.01
N PHE A 119 12.30 2.81 -8.43
CA PHE A 119 13.20 3.00 -7.31
C PHE A 119 14.57 2.38 -7.62
N ASP A 120 15.62 2.90 -7.00
CA ASP A 120 16.97 2.32 -7.09
C ASP A 120 17.09 1.01 -6.31
N ASP A 121 16.29 0.85 -5.24
CA ASP A 121 16.33 -0.33 -4.38
C ASP A 121 14.98 -0.69 -3.72
N PHE A 122 14.92 -1.87 -3.09
CA PHE A 122 13.71 -2.36 -2.42
C PHE A 122 13.40 -1.62 -1.12
N GLY A 123 14.40 -1.04 -0.45
CA GLY A 123 14.21 -0.22 0.74
C GLY A 123 13.34 0.99 0.43
N SER A 124 13.72 1.76 -0.60
CA SER A 124 12.95 2.91 -1.07
C SER A 124 11.53 2.55 -1.52
N SER A 125 11.37 1.43 -2.23
CA SER A 125 10.06 0.86 -2.59
C SER A 125 9.20 0.51 -1.37
N THR A 126 9.80 -0.02 -0.30
CA THR A 126 9.11 -0.41 0.93
C THR A 126 8.67 0.81 1.75
N GLU A 127 9.49 1.86 1.77
CA GLU A 127 9.13 3.14 2.38
C GLU A 127 7.92 3.76 1.67
N PHE A 128 7.91 3.77 0.33
CA PHE A 128 6.73 4.18 -0.45
C PHE A 128 5.51 3.31 -0.13
N ALA A 129 5.67 1.99 -0.11
CA ALA A 129 4.57 1.06 0.19
C ALA A 129 3.94 1.28 1.58
N SER A 130 4.69 1.87 2.52
CA SER A 130 4.20 2.19 3.87
C SER A 130 3.32 3.45 3.92
N VAL A 131 3.44 4.34 2.93
CA VAL A 131 2.66 5.59 2.82
C VAL A 131 1.57 5.52 1.75
N TRP A 132 1.70 4.61 0.79
CA TRP A 132 0.70 4.38 -0.24
C TRP A 132 -0.59 3.79 0.35
N GLN A 133 -1.73 4.39 0.01
CA GLN A 133 -3.05 3.96 0.50
C GLN A 133 -3.83 3.10 -0.50
N GLY A 134 -3.34 3.00 -1.74
CA GLY A 134 -3.94 2.14 -2.76
C GLY A 134 -3.40 0.71 -2.70
N ASP A 135 -3.87 -0.12 -3.62
CA ASP A 135 -3.36 -1.47 -3.79
C ASP A 135 -1.95 -1.45 -4.43
N ILE A 136 -1.17 -2.48 -4.12
CA ILE A 136 0.12 -2.77 -4.75
C ILE A 136 0.01 -4.17 -5.36
N VAL A 137 0.21 -4.26 -6.67
CA VAL A 137 0.24 -5.55 -7.38
C VAL A 137 1.49 -6.32 -7.00
N GLY A 138 2.63 -5.64 -6.96
CA GLY A 138 3.90 -6.20 -6.50
C GLY A 138 5.10 -5.36 -6.92
N SER A 139 6.28 -5.71 -6.39
CA SER A 139 7.55 -5.08 -6.76
C SER A 139 8.43 -6.09 -7.48
N VAL A 140 9.03 -5.66 -8.58
CA VAL A 140 9.93 -6.48 -9.40
C VAL A 140 11.26 -5.76 -9.53
N GLN A 141 12.35 -6.49 -9.37
CA GLN A 141 13.70 -5.97 -9.58
C GLN A 141 14.30 -6.61 -10.83
N SER A 142 14.45 -5.82 -11.89
CA SER A 142 15.08 -6.27 -13.13
C SER A 142 15.48 -5.07 -13.98
N PRO A 143 16.27 -5.28 -15.06
CA PRO A 143 16.65 -4.20 -15.97
C PRO A 143 15.42 -3.54 -16.58
N LEU A 144 15.39 -2.20 -16.57
CA LEU A 144 14.39 -1.44 -17.31
C LEU A 144 14.81 -1.31 -18.77
N LEU A 145 13.99 -1.83 -19.68
CA LEU A 145 14.30 -1.94 -21.11
C LEU A 145 13.76 -0.77 -21.94
N CYS A 146 12.82 -0.01 -21.39
CA CYS A 146 12.22 1.15 -22.03
C CYS A 146 12.74 2.44 -21.42
N ASP A 147 12.74 3.50 -22.22
CA ASP A 147 12.86 4.86 -21.72
C ASP A 147 11.52 5.23 -21.07
N LEU A 148 11.54 5.61 -19.79
CA LEU A 148 10.38 6.20 -19.16
C LEU A 148 10.30 7.62 -19.71
N ALA A 149 9.27 7.91 -20.48
CA ALA A 149 8.98 9.29 -20.85
C ALA A 149 8.81 10.09 -19.54
N THR A 150 9.85 10.82 -19.16
CA THR A 150 9.79 11.84 -18.13
C THR A 150 8.84 12.92 -18.66
N GLY A 151 7.70 13.10 -17.97
CA GLY A 151 6.76 14.19 -18.23
C GLY A 151 7.40 15.54 -17.94
#